data_AF-A0A6T6XGR2-F1
#
_entry.id   AF-A0A6T6XGR2-F1
#
_cell.length_a   1.000
_cell.length_b   1.000
_cell.length_c   1.000
_cell.angle_alpha   90.00
_cell.angle_beta   90.00
_cell.angle_gamma   90.00
#
_symmetry.space_group_name_H-M   'P 1'
#
loop_
_entity.id
_entity.type
_entity.pdbx_description
1 polymer ?
#
loop_
_entity_poly.entity_id
_entity_poly.type
_entity_poly.pdbx_seq_one_letter_code
_entity_poly.pdbx_strand_id
1 'polypeptide(L)'
;MTEPKYKALNRIDKDNVRTYGGFTSNVVVSQPSSEIDRKTETHENIVLDFLQMSKWNVKRTADHVAAIGFPSIAKKLQAHRIDGSIIADIGSKELLEMGCNVVGDRLRFQKELGSIRARARAAWRNQVIYSAQEFREGPCRNLLPYGFPFCCVKAEPKEEYHLTHIKLAIKNTQMNNSWFGAICGYMQISDNIDLETVVDVDTSMSKPHCCKGSSGQGVVIVTTKTGELAYLRVRPGDERDVANTIQNAVEEYRLREAAMQIK
;
A
#
# COMPACT_ATOMS: atom_id res chain seq x y z
N MET A 1 -13.85 43.38 8.32
CA MET A 1 -13.23 42.06 8.56
C MET A 1 -14.16 41.29 9.48
N THR A 2 -14.91 40.35 8.92
CA THR A 2 -15.97 39.58 9.59
C THR A 2 -15.69 38.09 9.38
N GLU A 3 -15.55 37.36 10.48
CA GLU A 3 -15.28 35.92 10.51
C GLU A 3 -16.44 35.09 9.94
N PRO A 4 -16.19 33.95 9.27
CA PRO A 4 -17.23 33.02 8.88
C PRO A 4 -17.62 32.09 10.04
N LYS A 5 -18.91 32.13 10.40
CA LYS A 5 -19.56 31.16 11.30
C LYS A 5 -19.74 29.82 10.59
N TYR A 6 -19.07 28.77 11.08
CA TYR A 6 -19.36 27.40 10.67
C TYR A 6 -20.63 26.89 11.39
N LYS A 7 -21.67 26.57 10.60
CA LYS A 7 -22.86 25.85 11.05
C LYS A 7 -22.50 24.37 11.22
N ALA A 8 -22.64 23.86 12.44
CA ALA A 8 -22.64 22.43 12.71
C ALA A 8 -23.96 21.80 12.24
N LEU A 9 -23.88 20.83 11.34
CA LEU A 9 -24.93 19.87 11.05
C LEU A 9 -24.38 18.50 11.45
N ASN A 10 -25.01 17.87 12.44
CA ASN A 10 -25.54 16.51 12.31
C ASN A 10 -26.36 16.16 13.55
N ARG A 11 -27.65 16.00 13.30
CA ARG A 11 -28.68 15.56 14.23
C ARG A 11 -28.56 14.04 14.30
N ILE A 12 -28.12 13.51 15.44
CA ILE A 12 -28.14 12.07 15.70
C ILE A 12 -29.51 11.75 16.31
N ASP A 13 -30.29 10.92 15.61
CA ASP A 13 -31.57 10.41 16.08
C ASP A 13 -31.37 9.59 17.37
N LYS A 14 -32.12 9.93 18.42
CA LYS A 14 -31.95 9.42 19.79
C LYS A 14 -32.85 8.23 20.14
N ASP A 15 -33.57 7.66 19.18
CA ASP A 15 -34.73 6.82 19.50
C ASP A 15 -34.44 5.32 19.62
N ASN A 16 -33.19 4.90 19.87
CA ASN A 16 -32.89 3.46 20.07
C ASN A 16 -31.77 3.17 21.09
N VAL A 17 -31.82 3.83 22.24
CA VAL A 17 -30.93 3.50 23.37
C VAL A 17 -31.73 2.78 24.45
N ARG A 18 -31.66 1.43 24.46
CA ARG A 18 -32.01 0.63 25.65
C ARG A 18 -30.79 0.54 26.56
N THR A 19 -30.90 1.08 27.76
CA THR A 19 -29.89 1.03 28.82
C THR A 19 -30.01 -0.28 29.61
N TYR A 20 -28.96 -1.10 29.56
CA TYR A 20 -28.65 -2.08 30.59
C TYR A 20 -27.16 -1.93 30.95
N GLY A 21 -26.86 -1.63 32.22
CA GLY A 21 -25.55 -1.83 32.84
C GLY A 21 -24.34 -1.15 32.20
N GLY A 22 -24.16 0.15 32.42
CA GLY A 22 -22.87 0.72 32.84
C GLY A 22 -21.58 0.53 32.02
N PHE A 23 -21.63 0.07 30.77
CA PHE A 23 -20.46 0.03 29.88
C PHE A 23 -20.91 0.31 28.43
N THR A 24 -20.68 1.53 27.95
CA THR A 24 -20.94 1.88 26.54
C THR A 24 -19.72 1.47 25.71
N SER A 25 -19.65 0.20 25.30
CA SER A 25 -18.82 -0.17 24.14
C SER A 25 -19.63 0.06 22.88
N ASN A 26 -19.14 0.90 21.97
CA ASN A 26 -19.67 0.99 20.61
C ASN A 26 -19.32 -0.32 19.88
N VAL A 27 -20.15 -1.35 20.04
CA VAL A 27 -20.07 -2.54 19.19
C VAL A 27 -20.70 -2.17 17.86
N VAL A 28 -19.86 -1.75 16.92
CA VAL A 28 -20.24 -1.74 15.50
C VAL A 28 -20.43 -3.20 15.12
N VAL A 29 -21.69 -3.63 15.03
CA VAL A 29 -22.03 -4.94 14.47
C VAL A 29 -21.72 -4.86 12.98
N SER A 30 -20.51 -5.27 12.62
CA SER A 30 -20.08 -5.44 11.23
C SER A 30 -20.97 -6.49 10.57
N GLN A 31 -21.69 -6.09 9.52
CA GLN A 31 -22.45 -7.01 8.68
C GLN A 31 -21.52 -8.09 8.09
N PRO A 32 -22.01 -9.32 7.86
CA PRO A 32 -21.21 -10.39 7.28
C PRO A 32 -20.73 -10.03 5.86
N SER A 33 -19.43 -10.17 5.62
CA SER A 33 -18.67 -9.60 4.48
C SER A 33 -18.95 -10.18 3.09
N SER A 34 -19.77 -11.23 2.97
CA SER A 34 -19.76 -12.10 1.80
C SER A 34 -20.37 -11.53 0.51
N GLU A 35 -21.14 -10.43 0.56
CA GLU A 35 -21.79 -9.84 -0.62
C GLU A 35 -21.03 -8.62 -1.19
N ILE A 36 -20.19 -7.97 -0.38
CA ILE A 36 -19.27 -6.92 -0.84
C ILE A 36 -18.10 -7.56 -1.62
N ASP A 37 -17.66 -8.75 -1.21
CA ASP A 37 -16.49 -9.44 -1.76
C ASP A 37 -16.61 -9.79 -3.26
N ARG A 38 -17.82 -10.04 -3.80
CA ARG A 38 -17.99 -10.38 -5.23
C ARG A 38 -17.92 -9.17 -6.17
N LYS A 39 -18.28 -7.97 -5.71
CA LYS A 39 -18.17 -6.75 -6.54
C LYS A 39 -16.76 -6.17 -6.50
N THR A 40 -16.04 -6.29 -5.39
CA THR A 40 -14.64 -5.87 -5.28
C THR A 40 -13.70 -6.73 -6.14
N GLU A 41 -13.93 -8.05 -6.24
CA GLU A 41 -13.11 -8.94 -7.09
C GLU A 41 -13.12 -8.56 -8.58
N THR A 42 -14.24 -8.10 -9.12
CA THR A 42 -14.29 -7.66 -10.52
C THR A 42 -13.52 -6.37 -10.74
N HIS A 43 -13.54 -5.45 -9.78
CA HIS A 43 -12.83 -4.18 -9.88
C HIS A 43 -11.32 -4.32 -9.70
N GLU A 44 -10.84 -5.15 -8.77
CA GLU A 44 -9.40 -5.36 -8.57
C GLU A 44 -8.75 -6.04 -9.77
N ASN A 45 -9.41 -7.04 -10.35
CA ASN A 45 -8.92 -7.71 -11.56
C ASN A 45 -8.84 -6.76 -12.77
N ILE A 46 -9.78 -5.82 -12.92
CA ILE A 46 -9.73 -4.79 -13.97
C ILE A 46 -8.52 -3.86 -13.79
N VAL A 47 -8.18 -3.53 -12.55
CA VAL A 47 -7.07 -2.61 -12.26
C VAL A 47 -5.71 -3.29 -12.47
N LEU A 48 -5.56 -4.55 -12.05
CA LEU A 48 -4.36 -5.34 -12.34
C LEU A 48 -4.17 -5.57 -13.84
N ASP A 49 -5.26 -5.79 -14.58
CA ASP A 49 -5.19 -5.95 -16.04
C ASP A 49 -4.65 -4.68 -16.72
N PHE A 50 -4.95 -3.49 -16.17
CA PHE A 50 -4.46 -2.24 -16.75
C PHE A 50 -2.98 -1.98 -16.46
N LEU A 51 -2.41 -2.49 -15.36
CA LEU A 51 -0.95 -2.52 -15.19
C LEU A 51 -0.26 -3.27 -16.33
N GLN A 52 -1.00 -4.16 -16.99
CA GLN A 52 -0.58 -4.93 -18.14
C GLN A 52 -1.15 -4.38 -19.45
N MET A 53 -1.71 -3.16 -19.48
CA MET A 53 -2.27 -2.58 -20.70
C MET A 53 -1.22 -2.50 -21.81
N SER A 54 0.04 -2.21 -21.49
CA SER A 54 1.14 -2.24 -22.47
C SER A 54 1.36 -3.60 -23.13
N LYS A 55 0.85 -4.69 -22.54
CA LYS A 55 0.91 -6.06 -23.08
C LYS A 55 -0.36 -6.45 -23.84
N TRP A 56 -1.37 -5.59 -23.89
CA TRP A 56 -2.61 -5.90 -24.60
C TRP A 56 -2.40 -5.84 -26.10
N ASN A 57 -2.82 -6.90 -26.78
CA ASN A 57 -2.91 -6.88 -28.24
C ASN A 57 -4.12 -6.05 -28.70
N VAL A 58 -4.13 -5.71 -29.99
CA VAL A 58 -5.18 -4.89 -30.64
C VAL A 58 -6.60 -5.41 -30.34
N LYS A 59 -6.81 -6.72 -30.39
CA LYS A 59 -8.12 -7.34 -30.17
C LYS A 59 -8.60 -7.10 -28.73
N ARG A 60 -7.77 -7.41 -27.74
CA ARG A 60 -8.08 -7.21 -26.31
C ARG A 60 -8.35 -5.74 -25.99
N THR A 61 -7.56 -4.84 -26.58
CA THR A 61 -7.76 -3.39 -26.43
C THR A 61 -9.12 -2.96 -26.97
N ALA A 62 -9.48 -3.40 -28.18
CA ALA A 62 -10.78 -3.09 -28.77
C ALA A 62 -11.94 -3.69 -27.96
N ASP A 63 -11.84 -4.95 -27.53
CA ASP A 63 -12.86 -5.63 -26.73
C ASP A 63 -13.09 -4.89 -25.40
N HIS A 64 -12.02 -4.45 -24.74
CA HIS A 64 -12.11 -3.68 -23.49
C HIS A 64 -12.77 -2.31 -23.71
N VAL A 65 -12.37 -1.58 -24.74
CA VAL A 65 -12.95 -0.26 -25.08
C VAL A 65 -14.44 -0.39 -25.44
N ALA A 66 -14.82 -1.46 -26.14
CA ALA A 66 -16.22 -1.77 -26.42
C ALA A 66 -17.00 -2.06 -25.13
N ALA A 67 -16.43 -2.85 -24.21
CA ALA A 67 -17.05 -3.20 -22.92
C ALA A 67 -17.27 -1.98 -22.00
N ILE A 68 -16.39 -0.97 -22.06
CA ILE A 68 -16.56 0.29 -21.31
C ILE A 68 -17.70 1.16 -21.90
N GLY A 69 -18.18 0.85 -23.12
CA GLY A 69 -19.28 1.56 -23.76
C GLY A 69 -18.90 2.40 -24.97
N PHE A 70 -17.71 2.18 -25.56
CA PHE A 70 -17.26 2.88 -26.76
C PHE A 70 -17.07 1.94 -27.98
N PRO A 71 -18.10 1.20 -28.42
CA PRO A 71 -17.97 0.22 -29.51
C PRO A 71 -17.62 0.84 -30.86
N SER A 72 -18.00 2.10 -31.10
CA SER A 72 -17.62 2.85 -32.31
C SER A 72 -16.12 3.12 -32.35
N ILE A 73 -15.54 3.55 -31.23
CA ILE A 73 -14.10 3.82 -31.10
C ILE A 73 -13.33 2.50 -31.14
N ALA A 74 -13.82 1.43 -30.49
CA ALA A 74 -13.20 0.10 -30.53
C ALA A 74 -12.97 -0.41 -31.97
N LYS A 75 -13.97 -0.28 -32.86
CA LYS A 75 -13.84 -0.66 -34.27
C LYS A 75 -12.75 0.16 -34.99
N LYS A 76 -12.64 1.46 -34.68
CA LYS A 76 -11.61 2.34 -35.24
C LYS A 76 -10.22 1.96 -34.73
N LEU A 77 -10.06 1.72 -33.43
CA LEU A 77 -8.81 1.25 -32.84
C LEU A 77 -8.33 -0.05 -33.50
N GLN A 78 -9.24 -1.00 -33.72
CA GLN A 78 -8.93 -2.25 -34.41
C GLN A 78 -8.50 -2.02 -35.87
N ALA A 79 -9.21 -1.15 -36.61
CA ALA A 79 -8.88 -0.81 -37.99
C ALA A 79 -7.50 -0.15 -38.13
N HIS A 80 -7.13 0.71 -37.17
CA HIS A 80 -5.83 1.39 -37.11
C HIS A 80 -4.74 0.58 -36.38
N ARG A 81 -5.02 -0.67 -35.99
CA ARG A 81 -4.08 -1.56 -35.27
C ARG A 81 -3.51 -0.95 -33.99
N ILE A 82 -4.32 -0.20 -33.26
CA ILE A 82 -3.93 0.38 -31.97
C ILE A 82 -3.94 -0.72 -30.90
N ASP A 83 -2.77 -0.98 -30.33
CA ASP A 83 -2.60 -1.88 -29.19
C ASP A 83 -2.64 -1.12 -27.86
N GLY A 84 -2.49 -1.85 -26.75
CA GLY A 84 -2.54 -1.22 -25.43
C GLY A 84 -1.30 -0.40 -25.06
N SER A 85 -0.19 -0.51 -25.79
CA SER A 85 0.97 0.38 -25.61
C SER A 85 0.68 1.77 -26.17
N ILE A 86 0.02 1.86 -27.32
CA ILE A 86 -0.28 3.11 -28.02
C ILE A 86 -1.51 3.82 -27.46
N ILE A 87 -2.53 3.08 -27.01
CA ILE A 87 -3.76 3.68 -26.46
C ILE A 87 -3.49 4.57 -25.22
N ALA A 88 -2.38 4.33 -24.53
CA ALA A 88 -1.90 5.14 -23.41
C ALA A 88 -1.42 6.54 -23.83
N ASP A 89 -1.18 6.79 -25.11
CA ASP A 89 -0.68 8.07 -25.60
C ASP A 89 -1.64 8.74 -26.60
N ILE A 90 -2.76 8.10 -26.93
CA ILE A 90 -3.78 8.67 -27.81
C ILE A 90 -4.40 9.93 -27.19
N GLY A 91 -4.27 11.05 -27.91
CA GLY A 91 -4.89 12.32 -27.63
C GLY A 91 -6.15 12.57 -28.48
N SER A 92 -6.66 13.81 -28.39
CA SER A 92 -7.90 14.20 -29.07
C SER A 92 -7.70 14.34 -30.58
N LYS A 93 -6.48 14.70 -30.99
CA LYS A 93 -6.10 14.89 -32.40
C LYS A 93 -6.04 13.55 -33.12
N GLU A 94 -5.41 12.56 -32.51
CA GLU A 94 -5.28 11.20 -33.06
C GLU A 94 -6.66 10.53 -33.18
N LEU A 95 -7.55 10.75 -32.20
CA LEU A 95 -8.95 10.31 -32.29
C LEU A 95 -9.69 10.96 -33.46
N LEU A 96 -9.45 12.25 -33.71
CA LEU A 96 -10.04 12.95 -34.86
C LEU A 96 -9.51 12.37 -36.18
N GLU A 97 -8.21 12.12 -36.28
CA GLU A 97 -7.57 11.53 -37.46
C GLU A 97 -8.04 10.09 -37.75
N MET A 98 -8.37 9.31 -36.72
CA MET A 98 -9.02 7.99 -36.86
C MET A 98 -10.49 8.08 -37.31
N GLY A 99 -11.03 9.30 -37.46
CA GLY A 99 -12.41 9.55 -37.89
C GLY A 99 -13.44 9.51 -36.76
N CYS A 100 -13.05 9.68 -35.50
CA CYS A 100 -13.99 9.85 -34.40
C CYS A 100 -14.48 11.30 -34.35
N ASN A 101 -15.42 11.68 -35.22
CA ASN A 101 -15.84 13.08 -35.40
C ASN A 101 -16.71 13.65 -34.26
N VAL A 102 -17.35 12.80 -33.45
CA VAL A 102 -18.22 13.23 -32.34
C VAL A 102 -17.36 13.76 -31.18
N VAL A 103 -17.41 15.08 -30.95
CA VAL A 103 -16.62 15.76 -29.90
C VAL A 103 -16.90 15.19 -28.51
N GLY A 104 -18.17 14.96 -28.19
CA GLY A 104 -18.59 14.44 -26.90
C GLY A 104 -18.00 13.06 -26.58
N ASP A 105 -17.99 12.16 -27.56
CA ASP A 105 -17.44 10.80 -27.40
C ASP A 105 -15.92 10.84 -27.20
N ARG A 106 -15.21 11.70 -27.95
CA ARG A 106 -13.75 11.87 -27.77
C ARG A 106 -13.42 12.33 -26.36
N LEU A 107 -14.11 13.37 -25.86
CA LEU A 107 -13.86 13.90 -24.52
C LEU A 107 -14.20 12.89 -23.42
N ARG A 108 -15.32 12.18 -23.55
CA ARG A 108 -15.71 11.10 -22.61
C ARG A 108 -14.68 9.98 -22.61
N PHE A 109 -14.26 9.53 -23.78
CA PHE A 109 -13.26 8.48 -23.91
C PHE A 109 -11.90 8.90 -23.31
N GLN A 110 -11.44 10.11 -23.57
CA GLN A 110 -10.20 10.63 -22.96
C GLN A 110 -10.30 10.73 -21.43
N LYS A 111 -11.45 11.17 -20.90
CA LYS A 111 -11.69 11.22 -19.45
C LYS A 111 -11.64 9.82 -18.85
N GLU A 112 -12.27 8.84 -19.49
CA GLU A 112 -12.24 7.46 -19.04
C GLU A 112 -10.83 6.86 -19.10
N LEU A 113 -10.08 7.06 -20.19
CA LEU A 113 -8.68 6.66 -20.26
C LEU A 113 -7.85 7.29 -19.13
N GLY A 114 -8.06 8.59 -18.83
CA GLY A 114 -7.42 9.26 -17.70
C GLY A 114 -7.76 8.63 -16.35
N SER A 115 -9.04 8.32 -16.11
CA SER A 115 -9.51 7.62 -14.91
C SER A 115 -8.88 6.24 -14.75
N ILE A 116 -8.79 5.47 -15.83
CA ILE A 116 -8.18 4.13 -15.78
C ILE A 116 -6.67 4.24 -15.49
N ARG A 117 -5.96 5.18 -16.14
CA ARG A 117 -4.54 5.45 -15.84
C ARG A 117 -4.32 5.84 -14.38
N ALA A 118 -5.17 6.70 -13.83
CA ALA A 118 -5.08 7.12 -12.43
C ALA A 118 -5.27 5.93 -11.47
N ARG A 119 -6.25 5.06 -11.73
CA ARG A 119 -6.48 3.84 -10.93
C ARG A 119 -5.31 2.86 -11.01
N ALA A 120 -4.79 2.63 -12.21
CA ALA A 120 -3.63 1.76 -12.38
C ALA A 120 -2.40 2.28 -11.65
N ARG A 121 -2.11 3.59 -11.75
CA ARG A 121 -1.04 4.21 -10.95
C ARG A 121 -1.28 4.04 -9.45
N ALA A 122 -2.51 4.22 -8.98
CA ALA A 122 -2.84 4.03 -7.57
C ALA A 122 -2.59 2.58 -7.12
N ALA A 123 -3.02 1.58 -7.90
CA ALA A 123 -2.77 0.17 -7.59
C ALA A 123 -1.28 -0.17 -7.64
N TRP A 124 -0.54 0.33 -8.63
CA TRP A 124 0.90 0.15 -8.68
C TRP A 124 1.58 0.71 -7.42
N ARG A 125 1.25 1.95 -7.01
CA ARG A 125 1.81 2.56 -5.78
C ARG A 125 1.53 1.73 -4.52
N ASN A 126 0.39 1.04 -4.49
CA ASN A 126 -0.04 0.23 -3.35
C ASN A 126 0.39 -1.24 -3.46
N GLN A 127 1.01 -1.66 -4.57
CA GLN A 127 1.47 -3.03 -4.73
C GLN A 127 2.62 -3.29 -3.76
N VAL A 128 2.46 -4.32 -2.94
CA VAL A 128 3.47 -4.77 -1.97
C VAL A 128 4.57 -5.51 -2.73
N ILE A 129 5.78 -4.98 -2.68
CA ILE A 129 6.99 -5.56 -3.28
C ILE A 129 7.57 -6.59 -2.32
N TYR A 130 7.63 -6.23 -1.04
CA TYR A 130 8.20 -7.06 0.02
C TYR A 130 7.34 -6.95 1.27
N SER A 131 7.15 -8.09 1.94
CA SER A 131 6.46 -8.15 3.22
C SER A 131 7.18 -9.13 4.12
N ALA A 132 7.46 -8.70 5.35
CA ALA A 132 8.05 -9.54 6.37
C ALA A 132 7.53 -9.15 7.75
N GLN A 133 7.75 -10.04 8.70
CA GLN A 133 7.54 -9.78 10.12
C GLN A 133 8.89 -9.69 10.82
N GLU A 134 8.94 -8.89 11.88
CA GLU A 134 10.11 -8.75 12.73
C GLU A 134 10.64 -10.12 13.18
N PHE A 135 11.94 -10.31 12.99
CA PHE A 135 12.64 -11.44 13.57
C PHE A 135 13.00 -11.14 15.03
N ARG A 136 12.53 -12.00 15.94
CA ARG A 136 12.85 -11.96 17.37
C ARG A 136 13.42 -13.30 17.78
N GLU A 137 14.68 -13.29 18.23
CA GLU A 137 15.28 -14.49 18.82
C GLU A 137 14.84 -14.61 20.29
N GLY A 138 14.17 -15.71 20.62
CA GLY A 138 13.86 -16.07 21.99
C GLY A 138 15.11 -16.48 22.78
N PRO A 139 15.07 -16.41 24.12
CA PRO A 139 16.21 -16.78 24.96
C PRO A 139 16.66 -18.24 24.71
N CYS A 140 17.95 -18.50 24.93
CA CYS A 140 18.56 -19.81 24.77
C CYS A 140 18.40 -20.40 23.36
N ARG A 141 18.67 -19.62 22.29
CA ARG A 141 18.55 -20.04 20.87
C ARG A 141 17.12 -20.45 20.50
N ASN A 142 16.13 -19.64 20.83
CA ASN A 142 14.71 -19.96 20.64
C ASN A 142 14.22 -21.22 21.40
N LEU A 143 14.99 -21.78 22.35
CA LEU A 143 14.50 -22.87 23.21
C LEU A 143 13.31 -22.41 24.06
N LEU A 144 13.30 -21.12 24.37
CA LEU A 144 12.22 -20.47 25.09
C LEU A 144 11.57 -19.40 24.19
N PRO A 145 10.25 -19.20 24.29
CA PRO A 145 9.58 -18.15 23.53
C PRO A 145 10.11 -16.77 23.95
N TYR A 146 10.15 -15.86 22.99
CA TYR A 146 10.49 -14.46 23.22
C TYR A 146 9.71 -13.90 24.43
N GLY A 147 10.42 -13.27 25.37
CA GLY A 147 9.82 -12.73 26.60
C GLY A 147 9.79 -13.66 27.82
N PHE A 148 10.33 -14.89 27.77
CA PHE A 148 10.49 -15.71 28.98
C PHE A 148 11.58 -15.17 29.93
N PRO A 149 11.42 -15.16 31.28
CA PRO A 149 10.33 -15.77 32.07
C PRO A 149 9.12 -14.86 32.36
N PHE A 150 9.21 -13.56 32.07
CA PHE A 150 8.17 -12.58 32.43
C PHE A 150 7.05 -12.54 31.36
N CYS A 151 5.92 -13.18 31.69
CA CYS A 151 4.78 -13.47 30.81
C CYS A 151 4.21 -12.28 30.01
N CYS A 152 4.40 -11.02 30.44
CA CYS A 152 3.87 -9.86 29.74
C CYS A 152 4.56 -9.60 28.39
N VAL A 153 5.84 -9.98 28.22
CA VAL A 153 6.59 -9.77 26.97
C VAL A 153 6.24 -10.81 25.88
N LYS A 154 5.62 -11.94 26.26
CA LYS A 154 5.18 -12.99 25.32
C LYS A 154 4.02 -12.59 24.42
N ALA A 155 3.26 -11.56 24.81
CA ALA A 155 2.05 -11.13 24.09
C ALA A 155 2.29 -9.98 23.12
N GLU A 156 3.53 -9.48 23.00
CA GLU A 156 3.81 -8.40 22.05
C GLU A 156 3.74 -8.95 20.62
N PRO A 157 2.81 -8.44 19.78
CA PRO A 157 2.79 -8.82 18.39
C PRO A 157 4.05 -8.31 17.70
N LYS A 158 4.57 -9.10 16.77
CA LYS A 158 5.75 -8.76 15.97
C LYS A 158 5.45 -7.54 15.12
N GLU A 159 6.46 -6.70 14.89
CA GLU A 159 6.30 -5.62 13.92
C GLU A 159 6.10 -6.21 12.51
N GLU A 160 5.30 -5.53 11.70
CA GLU A 160 5.08 -5.89 10.30
C GLU A 160 5.72 -4.85 9.39
N TYR A 161 6.50 -5.33 8.43
CA TYR A 161 7.17 -4.51 7.42
C TYR A 161 6.48 -4.74 6.08
N HIS A 162 6.05 -3.66 5.44
CA HIS A 162 5.49 -3.67 4.09
C HIS A 162 6.18 -2.62 3.23
N LEU A 163 6.92 -3.07 2.22
CA LEU A 163 7.51 -2.21 1.22
C LEU A 163 6.58 -2.16 0.01
N THR A 164 6.15 -0.97 -0.38
CA THR A 164 5.49 -0.73 -1.67
C THR A 164 6.41 0.07 -2.59
N HIS A 165 5.94 0.34 -3.81
CA HIS A 165 6.68 1.16 -4.78
C HIS A 165 6.92 2.62 -4.35
N ILE A 166 6.25 3.12 -3.31
CA ILE A 166 6.37 4.52 -2.88
C ILE A 166 6.79 4.70 -1.42
N LYS A 167 6.57 3.69 -0.58
CA LYS A 167 6.83 3.83 0.86
C LYS A 167 7.19 2.50 1.51
N LEU A 168 7.92 2.61 2.60
CA LEU A 168 8.15 1.55 3.58
C LEU A 168 7.22 1.80 4.77
N ALA A 169 6.22 0.94 4.95
CA ALA A 169 5.31 0.97 6.09
C ALA A 169 5.79 0.00 7.17
N ILE A 170 5.97 0.51 8.39
CA ILE A 170 6.38 -0.24 9.57
C ILE A 170 5.25 -0.14 10.59
N LYS A 171 4.61 -1.27 10.88
CA LYS A 171 3.64 -1.34 11.98
C LYS A 171 4.39 -1.72 13.25
N ASN A 172 4.73 -0.71 14.05
CA ASN A 172 5.32 -0.89 15.35
C ASN A 172 4.22 -1.22 16.37
N THR A 173 4.53 -2.12 17.31
CA THR A 173 3.67 -2.31 18.48
C THR A 173 4.40 -1.87 19.73
N GLN A 174 3.84 -0.89 20.42
CA GLN A 174 4.35 -0.42 21.70
C GLN A 174 3.50 -0.97 22.84
N MET A 175 4.17 -1.47 23.88
CA MET A 175 3.48 -1.86 25.11
C MET A 175 2.99 -0.62 25.85
N ASN A 176 1.70 -0.60 26.16
CA ASN A 176 1.14 0.40 27.07
C ASN A 176 1.45 -0.04 28.50
N ASN A 177 2.71 0.15 28.93
CA ASN A 177 3.13 -0.21 30.26
C ASN A 177 2.55 0.77 31.29
N SER A 178 1.45 0.38 31.93
CA SER A 178 1.09 0.93 33.23
C SER A 178 2.14 0.48 34.25
N TRP A 179 2.80 1.43 34.90
CA TRP A 179 3.87 1.22 35.90
C TRP A 179 3.42 0.28 37.04
N PHE A 180 2.12 0.11 37.29
CA PHE A 180 1.62 -0.75 38.37
C PHE A 180 0.60 -1.78 37.86
N GLY A 181 1.09 -3.00 37.66
CA GLY A 181 0.33 -4.24 37.78
C GLY A 181 -1.05 -4.29 37.10
N ALA A 182 -1.07 -4.89 35.91
CA ALA A 182 -2.25 -5.27 35.13
C ALA A 182 -2.94 -4.13 34.36
N ILE A 183 -2.49 -3.95 33.11
CA ILE A 183 -3.33 -4.02 31.90
C ILE A 183 -2.37 -4.44 30.77
N CYS A 184 -2.52 -5.66 30.26
CA CYS A 184 -1.78 -6.16 29.10
C CYS A 184 -2.39 -5.55 27.83
N GLY A 185 -2.14 -4.26 27.60
CA GLY A 185 -2.56 -3.54 26.41
C GLY A 185 -1.37 -3.23 25.51
N TYR A 186 -1.60 -3.22 24.21
CA TYR A 186 -0.63 -2.74 23.23
C TYR A 186 -1.25 -1.65 22.38
N MET A 187 -0.40 -0.72 21.93
CA MET A 187 -0.76 0.33 20.97
C MET A 187 -0.01 0.05 19.67
N GLN A 188 -0.74 -0.04 18.56
CA GLN A 188 -0.13 -0.15 17.24
C GLN A 188 0.10 1.25 16.68
N ILE A 189 1.34 1.54 16.31
CA ILE A 189 1.75 2.76 15.62
C ILE A 189 2.18 2.34 14.21
N SER A 190 1.75 3.11 13.21
CA SER A 190 2.11 2.85 11.81
C SER A 190 2.98 3.99 11.31
N ASP A 191 4.26 3.71 11.17
CA ASP A 191 5.23 4.63 10.60
C ASP A 191 5.31 4.39 9.09
N ASN A 192 5.16 5.45 8.31
CA ASN A 192 5.20 5.40 6.85
C ASN A 192 6.36 6.26 6.37
N ILE A 193 7.42 5.62 5.88
CA ILE A 193 8.62 6.28 5.37
C ILE A 193 8.52 6.35 3.86
N ASP A 194 8.45 7.55 3.30
CA ASP A 194 8.43 7.74 1.85
C ASP A 194 9.80 7.41 1.26
N LEU A 195 9.84 6.62 0.18
CA LEU A 195 11.10 6.19 -0.46
C LEU A 195 11.91 7.36 -1.02
N GLU A 196 11.25 8.48 -1.33
CA GLU A 196 11.91 9.73 -1.73
C GLU A 196 12.81 10.29 -0.60
N THR A 197 12.43 10.05 0.65
CA THR A 197 13.16 10.54 1.83
C THR A 197 14.30 9.62 2.22
N VAL A 198 14.36 8.39 1.71
CA VAL A 198 15.44 7.45 2.03
C VAL A 198 16.75 7.90 1.35
N VAL A 199 17.77 8.09 2.16
CA VAL A 199 19.13 8.48 1.73
C VAL A 199 20.00 7.25 1.59
N ASP A 200 19.99 6.38 2.60
CA ASP A 200 20.88 5.22 2.70
C ASP A 200 20.19 4.04 3.37
N VAL A 201 20.68 2.83 3.08
CA VAL A 201 20.20 1.56 3.63
C VAL A 201 21.40 0.72 4.05
N ASP A 202 21.69 0.74 5.34
CA ASP A 202 22.79 0.00 5.94
C ASP A 202 22.34 -1.35 6.51
N THR A 203 23.29 -2.26 6.66
CA THR A 203 23.09 -3.50 7.41
C THR A 203 24.03 -3.57 8.60
N SER A 204 23.51 -4.03 9.73
CA SER A 204 24.27 -4.28 10.93
C SER A 204 23.88 -5.64 11.52
N MET A 205 24.79 -6.24 12.28
CA MET A 205 24.47 -7.42 13.07
C MET A 205 24.55 -7.07 14.54
N SER A 206 23.46 -7.34 15.26
CA SER A 206 23.41 -7.17 16.71
C SER A 206 23.44 -8.54 17.38
N LYS A 207 24.38 -8.75 18.30
CA LYS A 207 24.42 -9.97 19.12
C LYS A 207 23.94 -9.64 20.54
N PRO A 208 22.95 -10.36 21.08
CA PRO A 208 22.54 -10.16 22.47
C PRO A 208 23.69 -10.55 23.41
N HIS A 209 24.00 -9.67 24.36
CA HIS A 209 25.15 -9.78 25.27
C HIS A 209 25.12 -11.03 26.17
N CYS A 210 23.93 -11.56 26.49
CA CYS A 210 23.75 -12.63 27.48
C CYS A 210 23.81 -14.05 26.90
N CYS A 211 23.80 -14.23 25.56
CA CYS A 211 23.71 -15.56 24.95
C CYS A 211 25.03 -15.95 24.26
N LYS A 212 25.89 -16.69 24.99
CA LYS A 212 27.06 -17.35 24.39
C LYS A 212 26.59 -18.34 23.31
N GLY A 213 26.68 -17.93 22.05
CA GLY A 213 26.39 -18.77 20.89
C GLY A 213 25.06 -18.55 20.19
N SER A 214 24.34 -17.45 20.44
CA SER A 214 23.25 -17.03 19.55
C SER A 214 23.81 -16.53 18.21
N SER A 215 23.04 -16.74 17.13
CA SER A 215 23.39 -16.31 15.76
C SER A 215 23.31 -14.79 15.57
N GLY A 216 22.88 -14.04 16.59
CA GLY A 216 22.60 -12.63 16.46
C GLY A 216 21.32 -12.37 15.65
N GLN A 217 20.97 -11.10 15.56
CA GLN A 217 19.88 -10.60 14.71
C GLN A 217 20.48 -9.72 13.63
N GLY A 218 20.02 -9.90 12.39
CA GLY A 218 20.27 -8.96 11.31
C GLY A 218 19.43 -7.71 11.55
N VAL A 219 20.01 -6.53 11.33
CA VAL A 219 19.32 -5.26 11.45
C VAL A 219 19.57 -4.48 10.17
N VAL A 220 18.50 -4.12 9.47
CA VAL A 220 18.56 -3.19 8.33
C VAL A 220 18.24 -1.79 8.88
N ILE A 221 19.12 -0.83 8.62
CA ILE A 221 19.02 0.54 9.10
C ILE A 221 18.69 1.42 7.90
N VAL A 222 17.51 2.02 7.90
CA VAL A 222 17.08 2.94 6.85
C VAL A 222 17.26 4.36 7.36
N THR A 223 18.11 5.13 6.68
CA THR A 223 18.42 6.52 7.02
C THR A 223 17.63 7.46 6.10
N THR A 224 16.87 8.38 6.69
CA THR A 224 16.09 9.37 5.94
C THR A 224 16.84 10.70 5.78
N LYS A 225 16.35 11.58 4.90
CA LYS A 225 16.85 12.95 4.68
C LYS A 225 16.75 13.80 5.96
N THR A 226 15.81 13.48 6.84
CA THR A 226 15.64 14.15 8.15
C THR A 226 16.67 13.68 9.18
N GLY A 227 17.45 12.64 8.88
CA GLY A 227 18.36 11.98 9.82
C GLY A 227 17.66 11.00 10.77
N GLU A 228 16.38 10.72 10.54
CA GLU A 228 15.66 9.69 11.28
C GLU A 228 16.14 8.30 10.84
N LEU A 229 16.28 7.40 11.82
CA LEU A 229 16.76 6.04 11.61
C LEU A 229 15.62 5.07 11.89
N ALA A 230 15.28 4.24 10.91
CA ALA A 230 14.35 3.13 11.08
C ALA A 230 15.11 1.80 11.10
N TYR A 231 14.77 0.94 12.06
CA TYR A 231 15.46 -0.33 12.28
C TYR A 231 14.51 -1.49 11.97
N LEU A 232 14.84 -2.29 10.97
CA LEU A 232 14.09 -3.50 10.63
C LEU A 232 14.89 -4.70 11.13
N ARG A 233 14.31 -5.47 12.06
CA ARG A 233 14.97 -6.68 12.57
C ARG A 233 14.60 -7.86 11.70
N VAL A 234 15.60 -8.45 11.07
CA VAL A 234 15.44 -9.54 10.12
C VAL A 234 16.21 -10.77 10.58
N ARG A 235 15.90 -11.91 9.97
CA ARG A 235 16.61 -13.16 10.27
C ARG A 235 18.08 -13.00 9.90
N PRO A 236 19.02 -13.48 10.74
CA PRO A 236 20.45 -13.43 10.40
C PRO A 236 20.71 -14.16 9.07
N GLY A 237 21.42 -13.50 8.17
CA GLY A 237 21.69 -13.93 6.80
C GLY A 237 20.81 -13.23 5.75
N ASP A 238 19.60 -12.79 6.12
CA ASP A 238 18.67 -12.14 5.18
C ASP A 238 18.91 -10.62 5.08
N GLU A 239 19.75 -10.03 5.94
CA GLU A 239 19.93 -8.57 6.02
C GLU A 239 20.34 -7.92 4.70
N ARG A 240 21.24 -8.56 3.94
CA ARG A 240 21.71 -8.02 2.66
C ARG A 240 20.63 -8.07 1.59
N ASP A 241 19.87 -9.16 1.53
CA ASP A 241 18.82 -9.33 0.53
C ASP A 241 17.68 -8.33 0.77
N VAL A 242 17.32 -8.09 2.03
CA VAL A 242 16.31 -7.09 2.40
C VAL A 242 16.82 -5.68 2.12
N ALA A 243 18.07 -5.35 2.48
CA ALA A 243 18.67 -4.06 2.17
C ALA A 243 18.72 -3.79 0.66
N ASN A 244 19.19 -4.77 -0.13
CA ASN A 244 19.20 -4.68 -1.59
C ASN A 244 17.78 -4.51 -2.17
N THR A 245 16.79 -5.19 -1.60
CA THR A 245 15.39 -5.05 -2.05
C THR A 245 14.87 -3.63 -1.82
N ILE A 246 15.15 -3.04 -0.66
CA ILE A 246 14.76 -1.66 -0.34
C ILE A 246 15.52 -0.68 -1.24
N GLN A 247 16.83 -0.85 -1.41
CA GLN A 247 17.64 0.02 -2.26
C GLN A 247 17.19 -0.01 -3.72
N ASN A 248 16.93 -1.19 -4.27
CA ASN A 248 16.38 -1.35 -5.63
C ASN A 248 15.03 -0.64 -5.78
N ALA A 249 14.16 -0.72 -4.78
CA ALA A 249 12.88 -0.01 -4.79
C ALA A 249 13.05 1.51 -4.76
N VAL A 250 14.01 2.03 -3.98
CA VAL A 250 14.37 3.46 -3.94
C VAL A 250 14.91 3.93 -5.30
N GLU A 251 15.79 3.15 -5.92
CA GLU A 251 16.35 3.47 -7.24
C GLU A 251 15.27 3.43 -8.34
N GLU A 252 14.42 2.41 -8.35
CA GLU A 252 13.30 2.33 -9.31
C GLU A 252 12.35 3.52 -9.16
N TYR A 253 12.03 3.91 -7.93
CA TYR A 253 11.21 5.09 -7.66
C TYR A 253 11.82 6.35 -8.27
N ARG A 254 13.11 6.61 -8.04
CA ARG A 254 13.83 7.79 -8.58
C ARG A 254 13.88 7.80 -10.11
N LEU A 255 14.15 6.66 -10.74
CA LEU A 255 14.16 6.54 -12.20
C LEU A 255 12.80 6.87 -12.82
N ARG A 256 11.71 6.41 -12.19
CA ARG A 256 10.35 6.70 -12.66
C ARG A 256 9.96 8.14 -12.44
N GLU A 257 10.34 8.72 -11.31
CA GLU A 257 10.10 10.13 -11.05
C GLU A 257 10.78 11.01 -12.11
N ALA A 258 12.06 10.73 -12.42
CA ALA A 258 12.79 11.41 -13.49
C ALA A 258 12.11 11.24 -14.85
N ALA A 259 11.62 10.03 -15.17
CA ALA A 259 10.90 9.77 -16.42
C ALA A 259 9.57 10.53 -16.53
N MET A 260 8.92 10.83 -15.41
CA MET A 260 7.67 11.61 -15.40
C MET A 260 7.90 13.12 -15.61
N GLN A 261 9.06 13.66 -15.24
CA GLN A 261 9.38 15.08 -15.39
C GLN A 261 9.72 15.49 -16.84
N ILE A 262 9.92 14.53 -17.75
CA ILE A 262 10.32 14.78 -19.15
C ILE A 262 9.12 15.04 -20.09
N LYS A 263 7.88 14.96 -19.60
CA LYS A 263 6.65 15.18 -20.39
C LYS A 263 6.05 16.57 -20.18
#